data_AF-A0A969XLA1-F1
#
_entry.id   AF-A0A969XLA1-F1
#
_cell.length_a   1.000
_cell.length_b   1.000
_cell.length_c   1.000
_cell.angle_alpha   90.00
_cell.angle_beta   90.00
_cell.angle_gamma   90.00
#
_symmetry.space_group_name_H-M   'P 1'
#
loop_
_entity.id
_entity.type
_entity.pdbx_description
1 polymer ?
#
loop_
_entity_poly.entity_id
_entity_poly.type
_entity_poly.pdbx_seq_one_letter_code
_entity_poly.pdbx_strand_id
1 'polypeptide(L)'
;MAMNPFEEKGIPLEKQTKPWSMVNPVPYDTRDVHPYTRCRVILMNGIEVESALFLHQFARHTVDPELKQMQAVVRRIEQQQQKMVNWLIPASESTLEVTIGYEQVAVDLTAELARNEPDPYVKAALDFALLEDFDHLYRYANLLSMDHAEKAEVLVGNLTEITPGRPTLAEHRFPMDDVSKPYDNASAALITKLHVATIVAGEQQTMNFYMTVGNRYPTMVGRGLYAEIGQVEEQHVTHYESLQDPTVGWLDRLVLHDYNEAYMYWSCMESEV
;
A
#
# COMPACT_ATOMS: atom_id res chain seq x y z
N MET A 1 0.02 8.32 22.05
CA MET A 1 -0.11 9.74 21.62
C MET A 1 -0.07 9.72 20.10
N ALA A 2 -0.95 10.44 19.42
CA ALA A 2 -0.91 10.49 17.96
C ALA A 2 0.30 11.34 17.52
N MET A 3 1.08 10.85 16.57
CA MET A 3 2.22 11.57 16.00
C MET A 3 1.76 12.81 15.23
N ASN A 4 2.42 13.94 15.48
CA ASN A 4 2.21 15.21 14.79
C ASN A 4 3.53 15.68 14.15
N PRO A 5 3.72 15.55 12.82
CA PRO A 5 4.98 15.90 12.16
C PRO A 5 5.39 17.37 12.35
N PHE A 6 4.43 18.28 12.60
CA PHE A 6 4.70 19.70 12.79
C PHE A 6 5.35 20.03 14.15
N GLU A 7 5.33 19.10 15.11
CA GLU A 7 5.99 19.23 16.40
C GLU A 7 7.43 18.66 16.38
N GLU A 8 7.79 17.95 15.31
CA GLU A 8 9.10 17.34 15.14
C GLU A 8 10.11 18.32 14.54
N LYS A 9 11.40 18.15 14.92
CA LYS A 9 12.47 19.04 14.42
C LYS A 9 12.72 18.92 12.91
N GLY A 10 12.42 17.74 12.35
CA GLY A 10 12.68 17.41 10.95
C GLY A 10 14.17 17.45 10.55
N ILE A 11 14.42 17.28 9.26
CA ILE A 11 15.74 17.44 8.63
C ILE A 11 15.58 18.43 7.47
N PRO A 12 16.41 19.47 7.35
CA PRO A 12 16.36 20.37 6.18
C PRO A 12 16.54 19.61 4.87
N LEU A 13 15.80 19.98 3.81
CA LEU A 13 15.78 19.28 2.52
C LEU A 13 17.18 19.03 1.95
N GLU A 14 18.07 20.01 2.05
CA GLU A 14 19.45 19.91 1.56
C GLU A 14 20.31 18.88 2.31
N LYS A 15 19.83 18.34 3.43
CA LYS A 15 20.48 17.31 4.25
C LYS A 15 19.77 15.96 4.21
N GLN A 16 18.69 15.82 3.45
CA GLN A 16 17.92 14.57 3.39
C GLN A 16 18.49 13.56 2.37
N THR A 17 19.26 14.02 1.37
CA THR A 17 19.88 13.12 0.38
C THR A 17 20.86 12.15 1.03
N LYS A 18 20.87 10.90 0.56
CA LYS A 18 21.70 9.80 1.09
C LYS A 18 22.82 9.41 0.13
N PRO A 19 23.97 8.94 0.65
CA PRO A 19 25.03 8.37 -0.20
C PRO A 19 24.57 7.07 -0.87
N TRP A 20 25.16 6.72 -2.01
CA TRP A 20 24.80 5.52 -2.78
C TRP A 20 24.89 4.21 -1.98
N SER A 21 25.81 4.13 -1.02
CA SER A 21 25.93 2.97 -0.13
C SER A 21 24.73 2.79 0.81
N MET A 22 23.97 3.84 1.10
CA MET A 22 22.71 3.76 1.85
C MET A 22 21.52 3.52 0.93
N VAL A 23 21.51 4.13 -0.26
CA VAL A 23 20.44 3.95 -1.27
C VAL A 23 20.33 2.50 -1.75
N ASN A 24 21.43 1.74 -1.70
CA ASN A 24 21.47 0.31 -1.97
C ASN A 24 21.57 -0.48 -0.65
N PRO A 25 20.43 -0.74 0.03
CA PRO A 25 20.43 -1.44 1.30
C PRO A 25 20.82 -2.91 1.15
N VAL A 26 21.17 -3.55 2.27
CA VAL A 26 21.31 -5.01 2.33
C VAL A 26 19.91 -5.60 2.52
N PRO A 27 19.44 -6.50 1.64
CA PRO A 27 18.14 -7.14 1.79
C PRO A 27 18.04 -7.96 3.08
N TYR A 28 16.81 -8.16 3.58
CA TYR A 28 16.58 -9.07 4.70
C TYR A 28 16.80 -10.54 4.28
N ASP A 29 17.07 -11.42 5.25
CA ASP A 29 17.10 -12.87 5.01
C ASP A 29 15.66 -13.42 5.04
N THR A 30 15.25 -14.07 3.95
CA THR A 30 13.88 -14.62 3.80
C THR A 30 13.54 -15.66 4.84
N ARG A 31 14.53 -16.29 5.46
CA ARG A 31 14.32 -17.34 6.48
C ARG A 31 14.22 -16.81 7.91
N ASP A 32 14.65 -15.57 8.14
CA ASP A 32 14.76 -14.98 9.48
C ASP A 32 13.87 -13.74 9.65
N VAL A 33 13.43 -13.13 8.55
CA VAL A 33 12.56 -11.95 8.59
C VAL A 33 11.24 -12.27 9.29
N HIS A 34 10.83 -11.42 10.23
CA HIS A 34 9.52 -11.51 10.82
C HIS A 34 8.44 -11.14 9.76
N PRO A 35 7.31 -11.85 9.66
CA PRO A 35 6.28 -11.55 8.66
C PRO A 35 5.82 -10.10 8.66
N TYR A 36 5.69 -9.49 9.85
CA TYR A 36 5.33 -8.06 9.94
C TYR A 36 6.46 -7.09 9.59
N THR A 37 7.74 -7.46 9.73
CA THR A 37 8.83 -6.65 9.17
C THR A 37 8.73 -6.66 7.64
N ARG A 38 8.46 -7.81 7.02
CA ARG A 38 8.18 -7.88 5.57
C ARG A 38 6.96 -7.03 5.18
N CYS A 39 5.85 -7.15 5.92
CA CYS A 39 4.63 -6.37 5.66
C CYS A 39 4.89 -4.87 5.72
N ARG A 40 5.68 -4.40 6.69
CA ARG A 40 6.05 -2.98 6.80
C ARG A 40 6.88 -2.51 5.60
N VAL A 41 7.81 -3.32 5.12
CA VAL A 41 8.57 -2.99 3.90
C VAL A 41 7.63 -2.86 2.69
N ILE A 42 6.69 -3.79 2.53
CA ILE A 42 5.70 -3.76 1.44
C ILE A 42 4.80 -2.53 1.56
N LEU A 43 4.23 -2.29 2.74
CA LEU A 43 3.35 -1.16 3.02
C LEU A 43 4.06 0.18 2.79
N MET A 44 5.24 0.37 3.41
CA MET A 44 5.99 1.61 3.26
C MET A 44 6.43 1.83 1.81
N ASN A 45 6.74 0.77 1.05
CA ASN A 45 6.95 0.93 -0.38
C ASN A 45 5.68 1.42 -1.11
N GLY A 46 4.49 0.95 -0.74
CA GLY A 46 3.23 1.45 -1.30
C GLY A 46 3.01 2.94 -1.03
N ILE A 47 3.23 3.37 0.21
CA ILE A 47 3.20 4.79 0.61
C ILE A 47 4.17 5.63 -0.26
N GLU A 48 5.42 5.18 -0.41
CA GLU A 48 6.46 5.89 -1.16
C GLU A 48 6.21 5.92 -2.67
N VAL A 49 5.65 4.85 -3.23
CA VAL A 49 5.29 4.79 -4.65
C VAL A 49 4.13 5.74 -4.95
N GLU A 50 3.10 5.76 -4.11
CA GLU A 50 1.98 6.70 -4.25
C GLU A 50 2.51 8.15 -4.27
N SER A 51 3.31 8.54 -3.27
CA SER A 51 3.84 9.90 -3.15
C SER A 51 4.69 10.29 -4.38
N ALA A 52 5.55 9.37 -4.82
CA ALA A 52 6.35 9.58 -6.02
C ALA A 52 5.50 9.79 -7.29
N LEU A 53 4.45 8.99 -7.47
CA LEU A 53 3.53 9.11 -8.61
C LEU A 53 2.70 10.40 -8.52
N PHE A 54 2.17 10.71 -7.34
CA PHE A 54 1.46 11.96 -7.06
C PHE A 54 2.30 13.18 -7.43
N LEU A 55 3.56 13.25 -6.98
CA LEU A 55 4.47 14.36 -7.28
C LEU A 55 4.76 14.51 -8.79
N HIS A 56 4.72 13.42 -9.56
CA HIS A 56 4.81 13.49 -11.01
C HIS A 56 3.52 14.03 -11.64
N GLN A 57 2.35 13.61 -11.16
CA GLN A 57 1.08 14.15 -11.63
C GLN A 57 0.93 15.63 -11.27
N PHE A 58 1.30 16.01 -10.05
CA PHE A 58 1.27 17.40 -9.61
C PHE A 58 2.14 18.28 -10.51
N ALA A 59 3.36 17.85 -10.84
CA ALA A 59 4.25 18.60 -11.74
C ALA A 59 3.68 18.76 -13.16
N ARG A 60 2.95 17.76 -13.67
CA ARG A 60 2.28 17.83 -15.00
C ARG A 60 1.12 18.82 -15.03
N HIS A 61 0.48 19.06 -13.88
CA HIS A 61 -0.65 19.98 -13.72
C HIS A 61 -0.25 21.34 -13.12
N THR A 62 1.03 21.59 -12.91
CA THR A 62 1.55 22.87 -12.41
C THR A 62 2.00 23.75 -13.57
N VAL A 63 1.69 25.05 -13.53
CA VAL A 63 2.19 26.04 -14.51
C VAL A 63 3.44 26.76 -14.01
N ASP A 64 3.56 26.94 -12.70
CA ASP A 64 4.65 27.66 -12.05
C ASP A 64 5.99 26.89 -12.15
N PRO A 65 7.01 27.43 -12.85
CA PRO A 65 8.31 26.81 -12.96
C PRO A 65 9.08 26.68 -11.64
N GLU A 66 8.93 27.63 -10.72
CA GLU A 66 9.64 27.62 -9.43
C GLU A 66 9.11 26.49 -8.56
N LEU A 67 7.78 26.35 -8.50
CA LEU A 67 7.15 25.21 -7.82
C LEU A 67 7.58 23.86 -8.42
N LYS A 68 7.71 23.75 -9.76
CA LYS A 68 8.24 22.53 -10.39
C LYS A 68 9.68 22.23 -10.01
N GLN A 69 10.52 23.25 -9.87
CA GLN A 69 11.91 23.09 -9.44
C GLN A 69 11.97 22.59 -7.99
N MET A 70 11.15 23.15 -7.10
CA MET A 70 11.04 22.66 -5.71
C MET A 70 10.55 21.21 -5.67
N GLN A 71 9.48 20.87 -6.39
CA GLN A 71 8.99 19.48 -6.48
C GLN A 71 10.05 18.53 -7.06
N ALA A 72 10.93 18.98 -7.96
CA ALA A 72 11.98 18.14 -8.51
C ALA A 72 13.07 17.78 -7.48
N VAL A 73 13.32 18.66 -6.50
CA VAL A 73 14.20 18.37 -5.37
C VAL A 73 13.56 17.32 -4.47
N VAL A 74 12.32 17.56 -4.02
CA VAL A 74 11.55 16.64 -3.16
C VAL A 74 11.45 15.26 -3.78
N ARG A 75 10.98 15.15 -5.04
CA ARG A 75 10.88 13.86 -5.75
C ARG A 75 12.17 13.04 -5.77
N ARG A 76 13.34 13.71 -5.80
CA ARG A 76 14.61 12.97 -5.84
C ARG A 76 14.95 12.36 -4.47
N ILE A 77 14.53 13.02 -3.40
CA ILE A 77 14.63 12.52 -2.03
C ILE A 77 13.65 11.35 -1.87
N GLU A 78 12.37 11.52 -2.23
CA GLU A 78 11.36 10.44 -2.18
C GLU A 78 11.80 9.21 -2.98
N GLN A 79 12.34 9.42 -4.18
CA GLN A 79 12.86 8.31 -4.97
C GLN A 79 14.02 7.57 -4.27
N GLN A 80 14.88 8.24 -3.50
CA GLN A 80 15.90 7.54 -2.70
C GLN A 80 15.26 6.73 -1.58
N GLN A 81 14.29 7.32 -0.87
CA GLN A 81 13.58 6.67 0.23
C GLN A 81 12.83 5.41 -0.24
N GLN A 82 12.03 5.53 -1.31
CA GLN A 82 11.38 4.41 -1.98
C GLN A 82 12.35 3.25 -2.30
N LYS A 83 13.56 3.54 -2.82
CA LYS A 83 14.56 2.49 -3.12
C LYS A 83 15.12 1.86 -1.85
N MET A 84 15.43 2.66 -0.84
CA MET A 84 15.93 2.16 0.44
C MET A 84 14.93 1.25 1.16
N VAL A 85 13.63 1.46 0.97
CA VAL A 85 12.59 0.59 1.50
C VAL A 85 12.39 -0.63 0.59
N ASN A 86 11.99 -0.42 -0.67
CA ASN A 86 11.62 -1.52 -1.57
C ASN A 86 12.75 -2.52 -1.82
N TRP A 87 14.01 -2.07 -1.82
CA TRP A 87 15.14 -2.93 -2.13
C TRP A 87 15.61 -3.77 -0.93
N LEU A 88 14.88 -3.68 0.20
CA LEU A 88 15.01 -4.65 1.30
C LEU A 88 14.40 -6.02 0.92
N ILE A 89 13.44 -6.05 -0.01
CA ILE A 89 12.84 -7.30 -0.52
C ILE A 89 13.88 -8.04 -1.38
N PRO A 90 14.32 -9.25 -0.99
CA PRO A 90 15.42 -9.94 -1.64
C PRO A 90 14.96 -10.69 -2.90
N ALA A 91 15.88 -10.85 -3.86
CA ALA A 91 15.63 -11.63 -5.08
C ALA A 91 15.42 -13.14 -4.84
N SER A 92 15.63 -13.62 -3.61
CA SER A 92 15.35 -15.00 -3.21
C SER A 92 13.89 -15.26 -2.87
N GLU A 93 13.07 -14.22 -2.64
CA GLU A 93 11.62 -14.40 -2.58
C GLU A 93 11.08 -14.55 -4.01
N SER A 94 10.31 -15.61 -4.22
CA SER A 94 9.55 -15.82 -5.44
C SER A 94 8.42 -14.81 -5.58
N THR A 95 7.93 -14.63 -6.81
CA THR A 95 6.77 -13.77 -7.08
C THR A 95 5.55 -14.14 -6.24
N LEU A 96 5.31 -15.44 -6.00
CA LEU A 96 4.16 -15.87 -5.20
C LEU A 96 4.36 -15.61 -3.70
N GLU A 97 5.58 -15.77 -3.18
CA GLU A 97 5.87 -15.41 -1.78
C GLU A 97 5.68 -13.92 -1.53
N VAL A 98 6.13 -13.08 -2.48
CA VAL A 98 5.90 -11.63 -2.43
C VAL A 98 4.40 -11.32 -2.52
N THR A 99 3.66 -11.98 -3.42
CA THR A 99 2.19 -11.86 -3.48
C THR A 99 1.52 -12.18 -2.16
N ILE A 100 1.88 -13.28 -1.50
CA ILE A 100 1.32 -13.61 -0.19
C ILE A 100 1.66 -12.54 0.86
N GLY A 101 2.82 -11.89 0.75
CA GLY A 101 3.15 -10.71 1.55
C GLY A 101 2.25 -9.50 1.29
N TYR A 102 1.91 -9.22 0.02
CA TYR A 102 0.94 -8.18 -0.35
C TYR A 102 -0.45 -8.47 0.22
N GLU A 103 -0.93 -9.70 0.05
CA GLU A 103 -2.24 -10.12 0.57
C GLU A 103 -2.29 -10.10 2.10
N GLN A 104 -1.17 -10.42 2.76
CA GLN A 104 -1.05 -10.28 4.21
C GLN A 104 -1.16 -8.81 4.64
N VAL A 105 -0.55 -7.89 3.90
CA VAL A 105 -0.71 -6.44 4.13
C VAL A 105 -2.15 -6.04 3.95
N ALA A 106 -2.81 -6.41 2.85
CA ALA A 106 -4.21 -6.05 2.58
C ALA A 106 -5.13 -6.49 3.73
N VAL A 107 -5.08 -7.76 4.12
CA VAL A 107 -5.90 -8.29 5.22
C VAL A 107 -5.65 -7.55 6.55
N ASP A 108 -4.40 -7.52 7.02
CA ASP A 108 -4.11 -7.04 8.37
C ASP A 108 -4.17 -5.51 8.47
N LEU A 109 -3.76 -4.78 7.42
CA LEU A 109 -3.88 -3.33 7.35
C LEU A 109 -5.35 -2.92 7.33
N THR A 110 -6.16 -3.49 6.42
CA THR A 110 -7.57 -3.12 6.28
C THR A 110 -8.32 -3.41 7.58
N ALA A 111 -8.04 -4.55 8.23
CA ALA A 111 -8.61 -4.87 9.53
C ALA A 111 -8.23 -3.85 10.63
N GLU A 112 -6.96 -3.45 10.69
CA GLU A 112 -6.50 -2.47 11.69
C GLU A 112 -7.08 -1.07 11.45
N LEU A 113 -7.11 -0.61 10.19
CA LEU A 113 -7.73 0.66 9.82
C LEU A 113 -9.23 0.64 10.17
N ALA A 114 -9.95 -0.42 9.79
CA ALA A 114 -11.38 -0.54 10.05
C ALA A 114 -11.73 -0.58 11.54
N ARG A 115 -10.82 -1.08 12.39
CA ARG A 115 -11.01 -1.09 13.85
C ARG A 115 -10.84 0.29 14.49
N ASN A 116 -10.04 1.15 13.87
CA ASN A 116 -9.71 2.46 14.40
C ASN A 116 -10.39 3.62 13.65
N GLU A 117 -11.15 3.34 12.59
CA GLU A 117 -11.84 4.34 11.78
C GLU A 117 -13.07 4.93 12.50
N PRO A 118 -13.09 6.25 12.77
CA PRO A 118 -14.23 6.90 13.40
C PRO A 118 -15.41 7.18 12.45
N ASP A 119 -15.20 7.33 11.14
CA ASP A 119 -16.27 7.57 10.17
C ASP A 119 -16.97 6.24 9.83
N PRO A 120 -18.28 6.09 10.14
CA PRO A 120 -18.99 4.83 9.91
C PRO A 120 -19.06 4.41 8.43
N TYR A 121 -19.03 5.37 7.50
CA TYR A 121 -19.10 5.07 6.07
C TYR A 121 -17.73 4.58 5.56
N VAL A 122 -16.64 5.25 5.94
CA VAL A 122 -15.28 4.79 5.60
C VAL A 122 -15.00 3.44 6.25
N LYS A 123 -15.43 3.24 7.50
CA LYS A 123 -15.35 1.93 8.15
C LYS A 123 -16.08 0.84 7.36
N ALA A 124 -17.31 1.11 6.93
CA ALA A 124 -18.09 0.16 6.15
C ALA A 124 -17.42 -0.15 4.79
N ALA A 125 -16.76 0.84 4.19
CA ALA A 125 -16.00 0.65 2.96
C ALA A 125 -14.80 -0.28 3.16
N LEU A 126 -14.06 -0.14 4.28
CA LEU A 126 -12.95 -1.02 4.67
C LEU A 126 -13.45 -2.44 5.01
N ASP A 127 -14.51 -2.55 5.83
CA ASP A 127 -15.09 -3.84 6.22
C ASP A 127 -15.60 -4.65 5.01
N PHE A 128 -16.04 -3.96 3.94
CA PHE A 128 -16.53 -4.61 2.72
C PHE A 128 -15.40 -5.29 1.93
N ALA A 129 -14.35 -4.54 1.60
CA ALA A 129 -13.25 -5.04 0.77
C ALA A 129 -12.34 -6.02 1.54
N LEU A 130 -12.23 -5.89 2.87
CA LEU A 130 -11.52 -6.85 3.72
C LEU A 130 -11.98 -8.31 3.51
N LEU A 131 -13.27 -8.52 3.21
CA LEU A 131 -13.80 -9.87 2.95
C LEU A 131 -13.21 -10.49 1.68
N GLU A 132 -12.78 -9.68 0.73
CA GLU A 132 -12.20 -10.09 -0.56
C GLU A 132 -10.71 -10.36 -0.38
N ASP A 133 -10.00 -9.52 0.37
CA ASP A 133 -8.58 -9.73 0.73
C ASP A 133 -8.37 -11.09 1.42
N PHE A 134 -9.31 -11.51 2.29
CA PHE A 134 -9.30 -12.85 2.87
C PHE A 134 -9.37 -13.96 1.80
N ASP A 135 -10.22 -13.80 0.79
CA ASP A 135 -10.34 -14.76 -0.32
C ASP A 135 -9.09 -14.77 -1.18
N HIS A 136 -8.50 -13.61 -1.46
CA HIS A 136 -7.27 -13.49 -2.25
C HIS A 136 -6.10 -14.20 -1.58
N LEU A 137 -5.86 -13.91 -0.29
CA LEU A 137 -4.84 -14.61 0.52
C LEU A 137 -5.08 -16.12 0.51
N TYR A 138 -6.33 -16.57 0.71
CA TYR A 138 -6.70 -17.98 0.68
C TYR A 138 -6.40 -18.63 -0.68
N ARG A 139 -6.70 -17.96 -1.79
CA ARG A 139 -6.50 -18.52 -3.14
C ARG A 139 -5.03 -18.54 -3.53
N TYR A 140 -4.24 -17.51 -3.20
CA TYR A 140 -2.80 -17.54 -3.42
C TYR A 140 -2.09 -18.55 -2.51
N ALA A 141 -2.57 -18.76 -1.28
CA ALA A 141 -2.08 -19.83 -0.42
C ALA A 141 -2.30 -21.22 -1.03
N ASN A 142 -3.48 -21.45 -1.64
CA ASN A 142 -3.75 -22.69 -2.36
C ASN A 142 -2.87 -22.83 -3.61
N LEU A 143 -2.63 -21.74 -4.36
CA LEU A 143 -1.71 -21.76 -5.50
C LEU A 143 -0.29 -22.12 -5.05
N LEU A 144 0.17 -21.62 -3.90
CA LEU A 144 1.49 -21.95 -3.34
C LEU A 144 1.58 -23.44 -3.01
N SER A 145 0.55 -23.98 -2.37
CA SER A 145 0.48 -25.41 -2.09
C SER A 145 0.46 -26.26 -3.35
N MET A 146 -0.15 -25.79 -4.45
CA MET A 146 -0.22 -26.52 -5.71
C MET A 146 1.09 -26.49 -6.49
N ASP A 147 1.70 -25.32 -6.62
CA ASP A 147 2.87 -25.12 -7.49
C ASP A 147 4.20 -25.44 -6.78
N HIS A 148 4.26 -25.23 -5.46
CA HIS A 148 5.49 -25.35 -4.66
C HIS A 148 5.43 -26.43 -3.57
N ALA A 149 4.25 -27.02 -3.30
CA ALA A 149 4.03 -27.93 -2.17
C ALA A 149 4.41 -27.31 -0.81
N GLU A 150 4.27 -25.98 -0.71
CA GLU A 150 4.56 -25.19 0.48
C GLU A 150 3.28 -24.65 1.11
N LYS A 151 3.34 -24.40 2.41
CA LYS A 151 2.22 -23.91 3.21
C LYS A 151 2.38 -22.43 3.47
N ALA A 152 1.43 -21.60 3.04
CA ALA A 152 1.52 -20.14 3.19
C ALA A 152 1.56 -19.68 4.65
N GLU A 153 1.10 -20.51 5.60
CA GLU A 153 1.19 -20.28 7.05
C GLU A 153 2.63 -20.02 7.52
N VAL A 154 3.64 -20.58 6.83
CA VAL A 154 5.05 -20.31 7.16
C VAL A 154 5.45 -18.89 6.77
N LEU A 155 4.84 -18.33 5.72
CA LEU A 155 5.10 -16.98 5.24
C LEU A 155 4.37 -15.95 6.09
N VAL A 156 3.12 -16.21 6.47
CA VAL A 156 2.34 -15.28 7.31
C VAL A 156 2.60 -15.46 8.81
N GLY A 157 3.41 -16.45 9.20
CA GLY A 157 3.82 -16.74 10.58
C GLY A 157 2.70 -17.22 11.50
N ASN A 158 1.59 -17.70 10.94
CA ASN A 158 0.34 -17.96 11.69
C ASN A 158 -0.20 -16.72 12.44
N LEU A 159 0.19 -15.52 12.02
CA LEU A 159 -0.30 -14.26 12.60
C LEU A 159 -1.58 -13.80 11.91
N THR A 160 -1.70 -14.10 10.62
CA THR A 160 -2.84 -13.78 9.77
C THR A 160 -3.62 -15.06 9.45
N GLU A 161 -4.94 -15.01 9.57
CA GLU A 161 -5.80 -16.16 9.26
C GLU A 161 -5.93 -16.35 7.75
N ILE A 162 -5.66 -17.57 7.27
CA ILE A 162 -5.87 -17.97 5.88
C ILE A 162 -7.21 -18.70 5.80
N THR A 163 -8.26 -17.99 5.42
CA THR A 163 -9.64 -18.49 5.40
C THR A 163 -10.37 -18.02 4.14
N PRO A 164 -11.33 -18.80 3.60
CA PRO A 164 -12.20 -18.32 2.54
C PRO A 164 -12.91 -17.01 2.94
N GLY A 165 -12.94 -16.07 2.01
CA GLY A 165 -13.63 -14.79 2.16
C GLY A 165 -14.92 -14.73 1.35
N ARG A 166 -15.23 -13.54 0.83
CA ARG A 166 -16.27 -13.34 -0.19
C ARG A 166 -15.78 -13.97 -1.50
N PRO A 167 -16.46 -14.97 -2.08
CA PRO A 167 -15.91 -15.68 -3.24
C PRO A 167 -15.77 -14.80 -4.48
N THR A 168 -14.68 -14.95 -5.24
CA THR A 168 -14.38 -14.11 -6.43
C THR A 168 -15.44 -14.08 -7.51
N LEU A 169 -16.25 -15.13 -7.65
CA LEU A 169 -17.40 -15.09 -8.56
C LEU A 169 -18.40 -13.97 -8.22
N ALA A 170 -18.53 -13.62 -6.95
CA ALA A 170 -19.34 -12.51 -6.49
C ALA A 170 -18.56 -11.19 -6.51
N GLU A 171 -17.22 -11.23 -6.56
CA GLU A 171 -16.36 -10.06 -6.41
C GLU A 171 -16.58 -9.02 -7.51
N HIS A 172 -16.62 -9.49 -8.75
CA HIS A 172 -16.81 -8.65 -9.93
C HIS A 172 -18.14 -7.90 -9.93
N ARG A 173 -18.05 -6.57 -9.76
CA ARG A 173 -19.17 -5.65 -9.83
C ARG A 173 -19.13 -4.81 -11.10
N PHE A 174 -20.22 -4.10 -11.34
CA PHE A 174 -20.28 -3.14 -12.42
C PHE A 174 -19.51 -1.87 -12.01
N PRO A 175 -18.60 -1.31 -12.84
CA PRO A 175 -17.67 -0.27 -12.39
C PRO A 175 -18.30 1.01 -11.80
N MET A 176 -19.53 1.36 -12.17
CA MET A 176 -20.21 2.52 -11.56
C MET A 176 -20.60 2.29 -10.11
N ASP A 177 -20.77 1.04 -9.69
CA ASP A 177 -21.14 0.64 -8.33
C ASP A 177 -19.92 0.56 -7.39
N ASP A 178 -18.70 0.63 -7.94
CA ASP A 178 -17.46 0.70 -7.16
C ASP A 178 -17.19 2.11 -6.65
N VAL A 179 -17.83 3.15 -7.19
CA VAL A 179 -17.60 4.55 -6.79
C VAL A 179 -18.29 4.85 -5.46
N SER A 180 -17.49 5.08 -4.43
CA SER A 180 -17.93 5.45 -3.08
C SER A 180 -18.18 6.95 -2.92
N LYS A 181 -18.90 7.30 -1.86
CA LYS A 181 -19.14 8.70 -1.47
C LYS A 181 -17.88 9.26 -0.78
N PRO A 182 -17.35 10.41 -1.21
CA PRO A 182 -16.19 11.00 -0.57
C PRO A 182 -16.50 11.51 0.85
N TYR A 183 -15.49 11.49 1.73
CA TYR A 183 -15.55 12.22 2.99
C TYR A 183 -15.62 13.74 2.73
N ASP A 184 -16.12 14.51 3.69
CA ASP A 184 -16.08 15.98 3.64
C ASP A 184 -14.77 16.47 4.27
N ASN A 185 -13.90 17.10 3.48
CA ASN A 185 -12.57 17.52 3.94
C ASN A 185 -12.60 18.53 5.10
N ALA A 186 -13.64 19.37 5.22
CA ALA A 186 -13.72 20.36 6.27
C ALA A 186 -14.11 19.77 7.62
N SER A 187 -14.85 18.65 7.63
CA SER A 187 -15.40 18.04 8.84
C SER A 187 -14.82 16.67 9.19
N ALA A 188 -14.22 15.95 8.25
CA ALA A 188 -13.60 14.66 8.48
C ALA A 188 -12.45 14.76 9.49
N ALA A 189 -12.37 13.77 10.39
CA ALA A 189 -11.25 13.65 11.32
C ALA A 189 -9.95 13.47 10.53
N LEU A 190 -8.83 14.02 11.04
CA LEU A 190 -7.53 13.86 10.39
C LEU A 190 -7.18 12.39 10.17
N ILE A 191 -7.45 11.53 11.17
CA ILE A 191 -7.17 10.10 11.10
C ILE A 191 -7.93 9.42 9.95
N THR A 192 -9.18 9.81 9.67
CA THR A 192 -9.95 9.29 8.52
C THR A 192 -9.26 9.62 7.20
N LYS A 193 -8.70 10.84 7.06
CA LYS A 193 -7.95 11.23 5.86
C LYS A 193 -6.67 10.39 5.70
N LEU A 194 -5.99 10.10 6.80
CA LEU A 194 -4.78 9.27 6.81
C LEU A 194 -5.09 7.79 6.53
N HIS A 195 -6.19 7.25 7.07
CA HIS A 195 -6.63 5.89 6.77
C HIS A 195 -6.95 5.73 5.28
N VAL A 196 -7.72 6.67 4.70
CA VAL A 196 -8.03 6.66 3.27
C VAL A 196 -6.75 6.81 2.42
N ALA A 197 -5.84 7.72 2.79
CA ALA A 197 -4.56 7.86 2.06
C ALA A 197 -3.71 6.58 2.13
N THR A 198 -3.63 5.96 3.31
CA THR A 198 -2.86 4.73 3.55
C THR A 198 -3.43 3.54 2.78
N ILE A 199 -4.74 3.30 2.83
CA ILE A 199 -5.33 2.15 2.14
C ILE A 199 -5.24 2.30 0.62
N VAL A 200 -5.48 3.51 0.09
CA VAL A 200 -5.33 3.78 -1.36
C VAL A 200 -3.89 3.50 -1.82
N ALA A 201 -2.89 3.92 -1.06
CA ALA A 201 -1.49 3.67 -1.39
C ALA A 201 -1.12 2.17 -1.31
N GLY A 202 -1.67 1.44 -0.33
CA GLY A 202 -1.53 -0.01 -0.21
C GLY A 202 -2.09 -0.74 -1.43
N GLU A 203 -3.37 -0.54 -1.73
CA GLU A 203 -4.04 -1.24 -2.84
C GLU A 203 -3.49 -0.85 -4.20
N GLN A 204 -3.18 0.44 -4.41
CA GLN A 204 -2.59 0.87 -5.68
C GLN A 204 -1.24 0.18 -5.91
N GLN A 205 -0.47 -0.08 -4.85
CA GLN A 205 0.79 -0.79 -4.99
C GLN A 205 0.59 -2.29 -5.26
N THR A 206 -0.40 -2.95 -4.65
CA THR A 206 -0.82 -4.33 -4.99
C THR A 206 -1.21 -4.43 -6.47
N MET A 207 -2.08 -3.52 -6.93
CA MET A 207 -2.50 -3.43 -8.33
C MET A 207 -1.30 -3.22 -9.27
N ASN A 208 -0.41 -2.26 -8.97
CA ASN A 208 0.81 -2.00 -9.75
C ASN A 208 1.68 -3.25 -9.85
N PHE A 209 1.80 -4.02 -8.76
CA PHE A 209 2.54 -5.27 -8.76
C PHE A 209 1.88 -6.28 -9.72
N TYR A 210 0.58 -6.54 -9.61
CA TYR A 210 -0.13 -7.51 -10.46
C TYR A 210 -0.12 -7.14 -11.95
N MET A 211 -0.22 -5.85 -12.27
CA MET A 211 -0.07 -5.34 -13.64
C MET A 211 1.27 -5.67 -14.29
N THR A 212 2.31 -5.95 -13.49
CA THR A 212 3.68 -6.20 -13.98
C THR A 212 4.14 -7.64 -13.89
N VAL A 213 3.65 -8.40 -12.88
CA VAL A 213 4.13 -9.77 -12.64
C VAL A 213 3.14 -10.85 -13.07
N GLY A 214 1.83 -10.57 -13.09
CA GLY A 214 0.81 -11.59 -13.33
C GLY A 214 0.95 -12.27 -14.69
N ASN A 215 1.32 -11.50 -15.72
CA ASN A 215 1.57 -12.02 -17.08
C ASN A 215 2.85 -12.88 -17.20
N ARG A 216 3.71 -12.90 -16.18
CA ARG A 216 4.98 -13.64 -16.16
C ARG A 216 4.92 -14.89 -15.29
N TYR A 217 3.80 -15.15 -14.62
CA TYR A 217 3.67 -16.31 -13.74
C TYR A 217 3.82 -17.63 -14.53
N PRO A 218 4.50 -18.67 -13.99
CA PRO A 218 4.89 -19.84 -14.79
C PRO A 218 3.73 -20.74 -15.24
N THR A 219 2.67 -20.87 -14.43
CA THR A 219 1.55 -21.78 -14.69
C THR A 219 0.35 -21.03 -15.27
N MET A 220 -0.41 -21.66 -16.17
CA MET A 220 -1.64 -21.04 -16.72
C MET A 220 -2.72 -20.84 -15.66
N VAL A 221 -2.78 -21.72 -14.66
CA VAL A 221 -3.68 -21.57 -13.50
C VAL A 221 -3.30 -20.32 -12.72
N GLY A 222 -2.02 -20.15 -12.35
CA GLY A 222 -1.58 -18.96 -11.64
C GLY A 222 -1.76 -17.69 -12.46
N ARG A 223 -1.44 -17.69 -13.76
CA ARG A 223 -1.73 -16.54 -14.66
C ARG A 223 -3.21 -16.17 -14.67
N GLY A 224 -4.09 -17.18 -14.69
CA GLY A 224 -5.54 -16.97 -14.59
C GLY A 224 -5.94 -16.35 -13.26
N LEU A 225 -5.36 -16.82 -12.16
CA LEU A 225 -5.60 -16.28 -10.82
C LEU A 225 -5.17 -14.81 -10.70
N TYR A 226 -3.94 -14.48 -11.10
CA TYR A 226 -3.45 -13.10 -11.10
C TYR A 226 -4.29 -12.18 -12.00
N ALA A 227 -4.77 -12.68 -13.14
CA ALA A 227 -5.62 -11.89 -14.03
C ALA A 227 -7.01 -11.63 -13.44
N GLU A 228 -7.57 -12.60 -12.73
CA GLU A 228 -8.89 -12.48 -12.08
C GLU A 228 -8.82 -11.54 -10.88
N ILE A 229 -7.93 -11.82 -9.92
CA ILE A 229 -7.74 -10.99 -8.72
C ILE A 229 -7.26 -9.59 -9.11
N GLY A 230 -6.38 -9.45 -10.09
CA GLY A 230 -5.94 -8.13 -10.57
C GLY A 230 -7.07 -7.25 -11.15
N GLN A 231 -8.21 -7.83 -11.56
CA GLN A 231 -9.41 -7.04 -11.92
C GLN A 231 -10.25 -6.65 -10.70
N VAL A 232 -10.10 -7.36 -9.58
CA VAL A 232 -10.70 -6.99 -8.30
C VAL A 232 -9.89 -5.90 -7.62
N GLU A 233 -8.56 -5.96 -7.67
CA GLU A 233 -7.71 -4.87 -7.17
C GLU A 233 -8.04 -3.51 -7.80
N GLU A 234 -8.35 -3.46 -9.10
CA GLU A 234 -8.82 -2.24 -9.76
C GLU A 234 -10.14 -1.72 -9.14
N GLN A 235 -11.05 -2.63 -8.76
CA GLN A 235 -12.30 -2.28 -8.09
C GLN A 235 -12.02 -1.73 -6.68
N HIS A 236 -11.06 -2.32 -5.95
CA HIS A 236 -10.64 -1.84 -4.64
C HIS A 236 -10.02 -0.44 -4.71
N VAL A 237 -9.12 -0.21 -5.67
CA VAL A 237 -8.52 1.11 -5.90
C VAL A 237 -9.61 2.14 -6.22
N THR A 238 -10.52 1.85 -7.16
CA THR A 238 -11.66 2.74 -7.48
C THR A 238 -12.53 3.04 -6.25
N HIS A 239 -12.81 2.01 -5.45
CA HIS A 239 -13.62 2.09 -4.25
C HIS A 239 -12.99 2.95 -3.16
N TYR A 240 -11.71 2.78 -2.89
CA TYR A 240 -11.02 3.54 -1.86
C TYR A 240 -10.63 4.95 -2.31
N GLU A 241 -10.19 5.13 -3.56
CA GLU A 241 -9.77 6.46 -4.04
C GLU A 241 -10.95 7.43 -4.11
N SER A 242 -12.15 6.91 -4.42
CA SER A 242 -13.38 7.72 -4.44
C SER A 242 -13.86 8.18 -3.05
N LEU A 243 -13.30 7.62 -1.97
CA LEU A 243 -13.50 8.16 -0.61
C LEU A 243 -12.77 9.48 -0.41
N GLN A 244 -11.73 9.79 -1.20
CA GLN A 244 -11.00 11.05 -1.09
C GLN A 244 -11.86 12.23 -1.57
N ASP A 245 -11.88 13.32 -0.80
CA ASP A 245 -12.60 14.53 -1.18
C ASP A 245 -12.01 15.14 -2.47
N PRO A 246 -12.79 15.23 -3.58
CA PRO A 246 -12.28 15.70 -4.87
C PRO A 246 -12.02 17.21 -4.88
N THR A 247 -12.46 17.95 -3.87
CA THR A 247 -12.29 19.41 -3.76
C THR A 247 -10.93 19.81 -3.18
N VAL A 248 -10.17 18.86 -2.63
CA VAL A 248 -8.85 19.12 -2.02
C VAL A 248 -7.83 19.47 -3.11
N GLY A 249 -7.23 20.65 -2.98
CA GLY A 249 -6.24 21.17 -3.92
C GLY A 249 -4.91 20.43 -3.85
N TRP A 250 -4.08 20.55 -4.90
CA TRP A 250 -2.81 19.83 -5.01
C TRP A 250 -1.81 20.10 -3.87
N LEU A 251 -1.75 21.33 -3.35
CA LEU A 251 -0.85 21.66 -2.24
C LEU A 251 -1.32 21.02 -0.92
N ASP A 252 -2.62 21.02 -0.67
CA ASP A 252 -3.19 20.37 0.52
C ASP A 252 -3.01 18.85 0.43
N ARG A 253 -3.16 18.27 -0.77
CA ARG A 253 -2.83 16.86 -1.02
C ARG A 253 -1.36 16.58 -0.77
N LEU A 254 -0.44 17.44 -1.24
CA LEU A 254 0.99 17.26 -0.97
C LEU A 254 1.27 17.21 0.53
N VAL A 255 0.71 18.13 1.31
CA VAL A 255 0.85 18.13 2.77
C VAL A 255 0.28 16.85 3.40
N LEU A 256 -0.84 16.34 2.88
CA LEU A 256 -1.45 15.11 3.36
C LEU A 256 -0.57 13.88 3.08
N HIS A 257 0.08 13.78 1.91
CA HIS A 257 1.02 12.71 1.58
C HIS A 257 2.21 12.72 2.55
N ASP A 258 2.88 13.87 2.71
CA ASP A 258 4.02 14.02 3.62
C ASP A 258 3.62 13.72 5.08
N TYR A 259 2.41 14.13 5.50
CA TYR A 259 1.88 13.80 6.82
C TYR A 259 1.70 12.28 6.96
N ASN A 260 1.06 11.65 5.97
CA ASN A 260 0.78 10.22 5.99
C ASN A 260 2.06 9.40 6.01
N GLU A 261 3.06 9.77 5.20
CA GLU A 261 4.39 9.17 5.24
C GLU A 261 5.01 9.21 6.64
N ALA A 262 5.06 10.39 7.26
CA ALA A 262 5.64 10.55 8.57
C ALA A 262 4.87 9.78 9.66
N TYR A 263 3.53 9.78 9.58
CA TYR A 263 2.66 9.00 10.46
C TYR A 263 2.89 7.49 10.31
N MET A 264 3.03 7.00 9.09
CA MET A 264 3.24 5.57 8.80
C MET A 264 4.64 5.11 9.19
N TYR A 265 5.69 5.91 8.94
CA TYR A 265 7.04 5.59 9.44
C TYR A 265 7.08 5.52 10.97
N TRP A 266 6.44 6.48 11.65
CA TRP A 266 6.35 6.46 13.10
C TRP A 266 5.58 5.23 13.60
N SER A 267 4.43 4.92 13.00
CA SER A 267 3.61 3.76 13.38
C SER A 267 4.33 2.43 13.16
N CYS A 268 5.06 2.30 12.06
CA CYS A 268 5.91 1.13 11.78
C CYS A 268 7.04 1.01 12.82
N MET A 269 7.69 2.12 13.16
CA MET A 269 8.79 2.13 14.15
C MET A 269 8.31 1.78 15.56
N GLU A 270 7.17 2.31 16.01
CA GLU A 270 6.61 2.03 17.34
C GLU A 270 6.10 0.59 17.48
N SER A 271 5.71 -0.04 16.37
CA SER A 271 5.17 -1.41 16.36
C SER A 271 6.19 -2.47 15.98
N GLU A 272 7.40 -2.10 15.58
CA GLU A 272 8.46 -3.05 15.18
C GLU A 272 8.80 -4.00 16.34
N VAL A 273 8.97 -5.29 16.01
CA VAL A 273 9.18 -6.39 16.96
C VAL A 273 10.58 -6.95 16.91
#